data_AF-B3XQ41-F1
#
_entry.id   AF-B3XQ41-F1
#
_cell.length_a   1.000
_cell.length_b   1.000
_cell.length_c   1.000
_cell.angle_alpha   90.00
_cell.angle_beta   90.00
_cell.angle_gamma   90.00
#
_symmetry.space_group_name_H-M   'P 1'
#
loop_
_entity.id
_entity.type
_entity.pdbx_description
1 polymer ?
#
loop_
_entity_poly.entity_id
_entity_poly.type
_entity_poly.pdbx_seq_one_letter_code
_entity_poly.pdbx_strand_id
1 'polypeptide(L)'
;MPQPAKNVLQLVANGNYNHKPKDELKRRAKNEQKLKVSAEHMNPPSYLDAGAKKQFRAIIKLFKDTDLLNEADIDEIARYCDLTKEYKSCNARLKRNGRFVEGKPNPDLRLKLQISAELDKLAKNLGLNPAARASLAINMTDDQKQDDDDDF
;
A
#
# COMPACT_ATOMS: atom_id res chain seq x y z
N MET A 1 -21.26 -11.06 -0.57
CA MET A 1 -19.97 -10.69 0.06
C MET A 1 -20.29 -9.76 1.23
N PRO A 2 -19.82 -10.02 2.46
CA PRO A 2 -19.95 -9.06 3.55
C PRO A 2 -19.16 -7.79 3.19
N GLN A 3 -19.72 -6.61 3.48
CA GLN A 3 -19.02 -5.35 3.25
C GLN A 3 -17.81 -5.22 4.19
N PRO A 4 -16.69 -4.63 3.73
CA PRO A 4 -15.53 -4.40 4.58
C PRO A 4 -15.90 -3.49 5.77
N ALA A 5 -15.32 -3.76 6.92
CA ALA A 5 -15.56 -2.99 8.13
C ALA A 5 -15.08 -1.54 7.93
N LYS A 6 -15.95 -0.58 8.24
CA LYS A 6 -15.66 0.86 8.20
C LYS A 6 -15.07 1.31 9.53
N ASN A 7 -14.11 2.23 9.49
CA ASN A 7 -13.54 2.83 10.70
C ASN A 7 -14.55 3.76 11.39
N VAL A 8 -14.28 4.19 12.63
CA VAL A 8 -15.23 5.03 13.39
C VAL A 8 -15.52 6.35 12.70
N LEU A 9 -14.49 7.01 12.14
CA LEU A 9 -14.65 8.28 11.42
C LEU A 9 -15.62 8.15 10.23
N GLN A 10 -15.48 7.09 9.45
CA GLN A 10 -16.39 6.79 8.33
C GLN A 10 -17.82 6.50 8.79
N LEU A 11 -18.01 5.84 9.94
CA LEU A 11 -19.34 5.56 10.47
C LEU A 11 -20.07 6.84 10.90
N VAL A 12 -19.33 7.77 11.51
CA VAL A 12 -19.84 9.08 11.93
C VAL A 12 -20.15 9.95 10.69
N ALA A 13 -19.19 10.06 9.76
CA ALA A 13 -19.32 10.90 8.56
C ALA A 13 -20.46 10.47 7.62
N ASN A 14 -20.67 9.15 7.48
CA ASN A 14 -21.75 8.63 6.61
C ASN A 14 -23.15 8.75 7.23
N GLY A 15 -23.28 9.29 8.45
CA GLY A 15 -24.55 9.32 9.20
C GLY A 15 -25.12 7.92 9.50
N ASN A 16 -24.38 6.85 9.19
CA ASN A 16 -24.80 5.46 9.31
C ASN A 16 -24.40 4.87 10.67
N TYR A 17 -24.40 5.72 11.71
CA TYR A 17 -24.27 5.31 13.11
C TYR A 17 -25.61 4.86 13.70
N ASN A 18 -26.68 4.84 12.88
CA ASN A 18 -28.05 4.44 13.23
C ASN A 18 -28.04 3.25 14.21
N HIS A 19 -28.27 3.55 15.49
CA HIS A 19 -28.41 2.64 16.64
C HIS A 19 -27.14 2.11 17.31
N LYS A 20 -25.94 2.61 16.99
CA LYS A 20 -24.76 2.26 17.79
C LYS A 20 -24.72 3.10 19.08
N PRO A 21 -24.70 2.49 20.28
CA PRO A 21 -24.57 3.25 21.51
C PRO A 21 -23.23 3.97 21.54
N LYS A 22 -23.20 5.18 22.12
CA LYS A 22 -22.00 6.04 22.21
C LYS A 22 -20.78 5.26 22.76
N ASP A 23 -21.01 4.34 23.69
CA ASP A 23 -19.98 3.48 24.27
C ASP A 23 -19.36 2.50 23.26
N GLU A 24 -20.12 1.99 22.29
CA GLU A 24 -19.60 1.12 21.24
C GLU A 24 -18.68 1.90 20.30
N LEU A 25 -19.05 3.13 19.93
CA LEU A 25 -18.21 4.01 19.10
C LEU A 25 -16.93 4.40 19.82
N LYS A 26 -17.01 4.79 21.11
CA LYS A 26 -15.83 5.07 21.94
C LYS A 26 -14.91 3.86 22.07
N ARG A 27 -15.48 2.66 22.28
CA ARG A 27 -14.71 1.41 22.35
C ARG A 27 -14.01 1.11 21.02
N ARG A 28 -14.70 1.28 19.89
CA ARG A 28 -14.11 1.09 18.55
C ARG A 28 -12.98 2.08 18.29
N ALA A 29 -13.17 3.37 18.60
CA ALA A 29 -12.14 4.39 18.42
C ALA A 29 -10.89 4.08 19.25
N LYS A 30 -11.06 3.67 20.51
CA LYS A 30 -9.95 3.21 21.37
C LYS A 30 -9.24 1.99 20.80
N ASN A 31 -9.99 1.03 20.24
CA ASN A 31 -9.41 -0.16 19.62
C ASN A 31 -8.66 0.19 18.33
N GLU A 32 -9.20 1.08 17.49
CA GLU A 32 -8.53 1.59 16.29
C GLU A 32 -7.23 2.31 16.63
N GLN A 33 -7.24 3.15 17.67
CA GLN A 33 -6.04 3.83 18.14
C GLN A 33 -4.97 2.86 18.65
N LYS A 34 -5.36 1.79 19.34
CA LYS A 34 -4.44 0.72 19.79
C LYS A 34 -3.84 -0.08 18.64
N LEU A 35 -4.51 -0.12 17.50
CA LEU A 35 -4.06 -0.83 16.29
C LEU A 35 -3.30 0.08 15.32
N LYS A 36 -3.14 1.37 15.63
CA LYS A 36 -2.31 2.26 14.82
C LYS A 36 -0.86 1.78 14.86
N VAL A 37 -0.26 1.69 13.69
CA VAL A 37 1.15 1.34 13.50
C VAL A 37 1.94 2.63 13.28
N SER A 38 3.14 2.69 13.87
CA SER A 38 4.05 3.84 13.69
C SER A 38 4.57 3.92 12.27
N ALA A 39 4.94 5.12 11.82
CA ALA A 39 5.66 5.36 10.56
C ALA A 39 7.06 5.94 10.80
N GLU A 40 7.55 5.92 12.04
CA GLU A 40 8.83 6.52 12.42
C GLU A 40 10.05 5.73 11.89
N HIS A 41 9.94 4.39 11.80
CA HIS A 41 11.06 3.52 11.43
C HIS A 41 10.94 2.90 10.04
N MET A 42 10.63 3.72 9.03
CA MET A 42 10.51 3.30 7.61
C MET A 42 11.87 3.09 6.93
N ASN A 43 12.67 2.16 7.46
CA ASN A 43 13.99 1.82 6.92
C ASN A 43 13.93 0.63 5.96
N PRO A 44 14.72 0.64 4.87
CA PRO A 44 14.76 -0.51 3.97
C PRO A 44 15.42 -1.72 4.65
N PRO A 45 14.88 -2.93 4.47
CA PRO A 45 15.47 -4.15 5.01
C PRO A 45 16.93 -4.37 4.57
N SER A 46 17.72 -5.00 5.44
CA SER A 46 19.16 -5.20 5.24
C SER A 46 19.49 -6.07 4.02
N TYR A 47 18.63 -7.05 3.71
CA TYR A 47 18.81 -7.99 2.60
C TYR A 47 18.63 -7.37 1.21
N LEU A 48 18.02 -6.17 1.10
CA LEU A 48 17.85 -5.51 -0.19
C LEU A 48 19.19 -5.05 -0.75
N ASP A 49 19.36 -5.15 -2.06
CA ASP A 49 20.53 -4.56 -2.73
C ASP A 49 20.47 -3.02 -2.76
N ALA A 50 21.57 -2.39 -3.15
CA ALA A 50 21.68 -0.93 -3.17
C ALA A 50 20.65 -0.24 -4.10
N GLY A 51 20.32 -0.84 -5.24
CA GLY A 51 19.33 -0.31 -6.18
C GLY A 51 17.92 -0.41 -5.62
N ALA A 52 17.56 -1.56 -5.05
CA ALA A 52 16.28 -1.76 -4.38
C ALA A 52 16.13 -0.86 -3.13
N LYS A 53 17.19 -0.70 -2.32
CA LYS A 53 17.22 0.25 -1.19
C LYS A 53 16.99 1.70 -1.63
N LYS A 54 17.57 2.10 -2.76
CA LYS A 54 17.35 3.45 -3.33
C LYS A 54 15.89 3.63 -3.75
N GLN A 55 15.30 2.63 -4.40
CA GLN A 55 13.90 2.66 -4.81
C GLN A 55 12.97 2.71 -3.59
N PHE A 56 13.23 1.91 -2.56
CA PHE A 56 12.49 1.91 -1.31
C PHE A 56 12.43 3.31 -0.70
N ARG A 57 13.59 3.95 -0.51
CA ARG A 57 13.68 5.31 0.04
C ARG A 57 12.96 6.34 -0.84
N ALA A 58 12.97 6.17 -2.16
CA ALA A 58 12.23 7.03 -3.07
C ALA A 58 10.71 6.89 -2.88
N ILE A 59 10.20 5.67 -2.69
CA ILE A 59 8.79 5.42 -2.38
C ILE A 59 8.40 6.10 -1.06
N ILE A 60 9.15 5.87 0.02
CA ILE A 60 8.88 6.53 1.31
C ILE A 60 8.86 8.06 1.16
N LYS A 61 9.82 8.62 0.41
CA LYS A 61 9.88 10.06 0.15
C LYS A 61 8.67 10.59 -0.62
N LEU A 62 8.07 9.80 -1.52
CA LEU A 62 6.86 10.20 -2.27
C LEU A 62 5.64 10.36 -1.36
N PHE A 63 5.57 9.59 -0.28
CA PHE A 63 4.44 9.58 0.66
C PHE A 63 4.75 10.27 2.00
N LYS A 64 5.88 10.98 2.11
CA LYS A 64 6.34 11.59 3.37
C LYS A 64 5.35 12.58 4.00
N ASP A 65 4.51 13.21 3.18
CA ASP A 65 3.51 14.21 3.61
C ASP A 65 2.12 13.57 3.76
N THR A 66 2.04 12.24 3.84
CA THR A 66 0.79 11.47 3.94
C THR A 66 0.92 10.41 5.01
N ASP A 67 -0.18 10.09 5.68
CA ASP A 67 -0.25 8.99 6.66
C ASP A 67 -0.60 7.63 6.01
N LEU A 68 -0.32 7.48 4.70
CA LEU A 68 -0.74 6.30 3.96
C LEU A 68 0.12 5.06 4.28
N LEU A 69 1.43 5.23 4.43
CA LEU A 69 2.38 4.14 4.63
C LEU A 69 2.91 4.15 6.07
N ASN A 70 2.99 2.98 6.69
CA ASN A 70 3.52 2.78 8.03
C ASN A 70 4.42 1.53 8.09
N GLU A 71 4.94 1.22 9.27
CA GLU A 71 5.90 0.12 9.46
C GLU A 71 5.36 -1.26 9.04
N ALA A 72 4.05 -1.47 9.02
CA ALA A 72 3.45 -2.72 8.53
C ALA A 72 3.63 -2.91 7.01
N ASP A 73 3.88 -1.83 6.27
CA ASP A 73 4.03 -1.86 4.81
C ASP A 73 5.49 -2.12 4.37
N ILE A 74 6.45 -2.14 5.31
CA ILE A 74 7.89 -2.26 5.01
C ILE A 74 8.17 -3.50 4.14
N ASP A 75 7.63 -4.65 4.50
CA ASP A 75 7.87 -5.90 3.75
C ASP A 75 7.23 -5.86 2.35
N GLU A 76 6.07 -5.23 2.23
CA GLU A 76 5.38 -5.11 0.95
C GLU A 76 6.14 -4.16 -0.01
N ILE A 77 6.63 -3.03 0.51
CA ILE A 77 7.48 -2.09 -0.25
C ILE A 77 8.81 -2.75 -0.62
N ALA A 78 9.43 -3.50 0.29
CA ALA A 78 10.67 -4.22 0.05
C ALA A 78 10.50 -5.25 -1.07
N ARG A 79 9.43 -6.04 -1.02
CA ARG A 79 9.07 -7.00 -2.06
C ARG A 79 8.82 -6.33 -3.41
N TYR A 80 8.13 -5.20 -3.43
CA TYR A 80 7.93 -4.41 -4.65
C TYR A 80 9.26 -3.96 -5.27
N CYS A 81 10.20 -3.48 -4.44
CA CYS A 81 11.51 -3.03 -4.89
C CYS A 81 12.35 -4.18 -5.46
N ASP A 82 12.38 -5.32 -4.77
CA ASP A 82 13.10 -6.52 -5.21
C ASP A 82 12.55 -7.06 -6.54
N LEU A 83 11.22 -7.21 -6.64
CA LEU A 83 10.55 -7.65 -7.88
C LEU A 83 10.76 -6.66 -9.03
N THR A 84 10.80 -5.35 -8.75
CA THR A 84 11.10 -4.34 -9.79
C THR A 84 12.50 -4.55 -10.38
N LYS A 85 13.48 -4.89 -9.54
CA LYS A 85 14.82 -5.21 -10.00
C LYS A 85 14.82 -6.49 -10.83
N GLU A 86 14.17 -7.56 -10.38
CA GLU A 86 14.14 -8.81 -11.16
C GLU A 86 13.43 -8.62 -12.51
N TYR A 87 12.36 -7.81 -12.55
CA TYR A 87 11.72 -7.42 -13.81
C TYR A 87 12.69 -6.74 -14.79
N LYS A 88 13.54 -5.83 -14.29
CA LYS A 88 14.59 -5.18 -15.10
C LYS A 88 15.64 -6.18 -15.56
N SER A 89 16.03 -7.13 -14.71
CA SER A 89 16.94 -8.22 -15.05
C SER A 89 16.37 -9.10 -16.17
N CYS A 90 15.10 -9.51 -16.09
CA CYS A 90 14.41 -10.25 -17.16
C CYS A 90 14.45 -9.48 -18.48
N ASN A 91 14.20 -8.16 -18.47
CA ASN A 91 14.29 -7.34 -19.69
C ASN A 91 15.71 -7.32 -20.28
N ALA A 92 16.73 -7.21 -19.44
CA ALA A 92 18.12 -7.22 -19.88
C ALA A 92 18.51 -8.57 -20.51
N ARG A 93 18.11 -9.70 -19.87
CA ARG A 93 18.33 -11.05 -20.40
C ARG A 93 17.58 -11.28 -21.71
N LEU A 94 16.32 -10.84 -21.82
CA LEU A 94 15.53 -10.91 -23.05
C LEU A 94 16.12 -10.06 -24.19
N LYS A 95 16.69 -8.89 -23.87
CA LYS A 95 17.36 -8.03 -24.87
C LYS A 95 18.63 -8.69 -25.40
N ARG A 96 19.37 -9.40 -24.56
CA ARG A 96 20.62 -10.09 -24.92
C ARG A 96 20.37 -11.40 -25.66
N ASN A 97 19.44 -12.22 -25.15
CA ASN A 97 19.27 -13.61 -25.58
C ASN A 97 18.14 -13.77 -26.61
N GLY A 98 17.40 -12.70 -26.90
CA GLY A 98 16.21 -12.75 -27.74
C GLY A 98 15.00 -13.33 -27.00
N ARG A 99 13.84 -13.22 -27.67
CA ARG A 99 12.54 -13.69 -27.16
C ARG A 99 12.27 -15.16 -27.45
N PHE A 100 13.03 -15.75 -28.36
CA PHE A 100 12.93 -17.15 -28.75
C PHE A 100 14.33 -17.78 -28.72
N VAL A 101 14.41 -18.98 -28.15
CA VAL A 101 15.63 -19.80 -28.10
C VAL A 101 15.24 -21.16 -28.67
N GLU A 102 15.89 -21.58 -29.76
CA GLU A 102 15.63 -22.87 -30.43
C GLU A 102 14.15 -23.09 -30.78
N GLY A 103 13.48 -22.04 -31.28
CA GLY A 103 12.06 -22.08 -31.66
C GLY A 103 11.07 -22.09 -30.49
N LYS A 104 11.55 -22.08 -29.24
CA LYS A 104 10.71 -22.00 -28.03
C LYS A 104 10.76 -20.60 -27.41
N PRO A 105 9.67 -20.13 -26.78
CA PRO A 105 9.70 -18.86 -26.05
C PRO A 105 10.74 -18.89 -24.93
N ASN A 106 11.51 -17.80 -24.81
CA ASN A 106 12.48 -17.65 -23.73
C ASN A 106 11.76 -17.73 -22.36
N PRO A 107 12.21 -18.56 -21.39
CA PRO A 107 11.60 -18.67 -20.06
C PRO A 107 11.43 -17.33 -19.33
N ASP A 108 12.30 -16.36 -19.59
CA ASP A 108 12.22 -15.01 -19.03
C ASP A 108 10.96 -14.26 -19.46
N LEU A 109 10.32 -14.61 -20.58
CA LEU A 109 9.04 -14.02 -20.96
C LEU A 109 7.96 -14.36 -19.94
N ARG A 110 7.84 -15.64 -19.58
CA ARG A 110 6.83 -16.09 -18.61
C ARG A 110 7.12 -15.50 -17.23
N LEU A 111 8.37 -15.55 -16.79
CA LEU A 111 8.78 -14.97 -15.52
C LEU A 111 8.50 -13.46 -15.46
N LYS A 112 8.85 -12.72 -16.52
CA LYS A 112 8.55 -11.28 -16.64
C LYS A 112 7.06 -10.99 -16.51
N LEU A 113 6.20 -11.76 -17.18
CA LEU A 113 4.74 -11.57 -17.11
C LEU A 113 4.20 -11.84 -15.71
N GLN A 114 4.70 -12.88 -15.03
CA GLN A 114 4.34 -13.19 -13.64
C GLN A 114 4.76 -12.07 -12.68
N ILE A 115 6.00 -11.59 -12.80
CA ILE A 115 6.51 -10.47 -12.00
C ILE A 115 5.68 -9.21 -12.28
N SER A 116 5.35 -8.92 -13.54
CA SER A 116 4.52 -7.76 -13.91
C SER A 116 3.17 -7.79 -13.21
N ALA A 117 2.48 -8.92 -13.24
CA ALA A 117 1.18 -9.07 -12.60
C ALA A 117 1.29 -8.92 -11.07
N GLU A 118 2.38 -9.38 -10.46
CA GLU A 118 2.60 -9.22 -9.02
C GLU A 118 2.93 -7.77 -8.65
N LEU A 119 3.75 -7.09 -9.45
CA LEU A 119 4.03 -5.67 -9.28
C LEU A 119 2.76 -4.83 -9.37
N ASP A 120 1.83 -5.16 -10.27
CA ASP A 120 0.55 -4.44 -10.38
C ASP A 120 -0.34 -4.60 -9.14
N LYS A 121 -0.30 -5.77 -8.48
CA LYS A 121 -1.02 -5.99 -7.22
C LYS A 121 -0.41 -5.17 -6.09
N LEU A 122 0.90 -5.29 -5.90
CA LEU A 122 1.64 -4.55 -4.88
C LEU A 122 1.49 -3.03 -5.08
N ALA A 123 1.54 -2.55 -6.33
CA ALA A 123 1.34 -1.14 -6.65
C ALA A 123 -0.08 -0.64 -6.33
N LYS A 124 -1.09 -1.52 -6.37
CA LYS A 124 -2.46 -1.17 -5.94
C LYS A 124 -2.54 -1.08 -4.42
N ASN A 125 -1.96 -2.04 -3.70
CA ASN A 125 -1.99 -2.05 -2.24
C ASN A 125 -1.26 -0.84 -1.65
N LEU A 126 -0.08 -0.51 -2.20
CA LEU A 126 0.76 0.60 -1.75
C LEU A 126 0.32 1.99 -2.25
N GLY A 127 -0.80 2.11 -2.97
CA GLY A 127 -1.24 3.39 -3.53
C GLY A 127 -0.29 4.01 -4.56
N LEU A 128 0.53 3.20 -5.25
CA LEU A 128 1.51 3.70 -6.22
C LEU A 128 0.87 4.15 -7.53
N ASN A 129 -0.34 3.68 -7.86
CA ASN A 129 -1.09 4.12 -9.04
C ASN A 129 -2.23 5.10 -8.69
N PRO A 130 -2.64 5.98 -9.63
CA PRO A 130 -3.68 6.99 -9.37
C PRO A 130 -5.03 6.41 -8.95
N ALA A 131 -5.47 5.30 -9.57
CA ALA A 131 -6.76 4.68 -9.27
C ALA A 131 -6.81 4.10 -7.85
N ALA A 132 -5.71 3.49 -7.39
CA ALA A 132 -5.56 3.01 -6.03
C ALA A 132 -5.61 4.17 -5.04
N ARG A 133 -4.89 5.27 -5.31
CA ARG A 133 -4.97 6.48 -4.46
C ARG A 133 -6.37 7.06 -4.40
N ALA A 134 -7.06 7.16 -5.53
CA ALA A 134 -8.45 7.62 -5.56
C ALA A 134 -9.36 6.70 -4.73
N SER A 135 -9.18 5.38 -4.85
CA SER A 135 -9.94 4.40 -4.06
C SER A 135 -9.64 4.45 -2.57
N LEU A 136 -8.40 4.75 -2.19
CA LEU A 136 -7.99 4.97 -0.80
C LEU A 136 -8.56 6.29 -0.27
N ALA A 137 -8.53 7.35 -1.07
CA ALA A 137 -9.05 8.67 -0.73
C ALA A 137 -10.57 8.66 -0.52
N ILE A 138 -11.34 7.88 -1.30
CA ILE A 138 -12.80 7.70 -1.06
C ILE A 138 -13.07 7.19 0.37
N ASN A 139 -12.12 6.48 0.96
CA ASN A 139 -12.21 5.96 2.32
C ASN A 139 -11.57 6.90 3.36
N MET A 140 -10.78 7.90 2.96
CA MET A 140 -10.25 8.94 3.85
C MET A 140 -11.21 10.14 3.80
N THR A 141 -12.12 10.25 4.76
CA THR A 141 -13.02 11.41 4.88
C THR A 141 -12.30 12.59 5.50
N ASP A 142 -12.62 13.80 5.03
CA ASP A 142 -12.05 15.08 5.47
C ASP A 142 -12.05 15.25 7.00
N ASP A 143 -10.92 15.66 7.56
CA ASP A 143 -10.73 16.04 8.98
C ASP A 143 -11.50 17.31 9.38
N GLN A 144 -12.35 17.87 8.50
CA GLN A 144 -13.06 19.12 8.77
C GLN A 144 -14.52 18.89 9.12
N LYS A 145 -14.76 18.34 10.32
CA LYS A 145 -15.83 18.71 11.27
C LYS A 145 -15.46 18.22 12.67
N GLN A 146 -14.49 18.89 13.28
CA GLN A 146 -14.33 18.90 14.72
C GLN A 146 -14.37 20.35 15.18
N ASP A 147 -15.52 21.00 14.93
CA ASP A 147 -15.90 22.20 15.65
C ASP A 147 -17.19 21.87 16.41
N ASP A 148 -17.11 22.15 17.71
CA ASP A 148 -18.17 22.36 18.68
C ASP A 148 -19.06 21.15 19.03
N ASP A 149 -18.59 20.40 20.03
CA ASP A 149 -19.39 20.20 21.25
C ASP A 149 -18.39 19.96 22.40
N ASP A 150 -17.82 21.07 22.88
CA ASP A 150 -17.41 21.23 24.28
C ASP A 150 -18.66 21.08 25.16
N ASP A 151 -19.15 19.85 25.29
CA ASP A 151 -19.99 19.34 26.38
C ASP A 151 -20.14 17.82 26.18
N PHE A 152 -19.16 17.06 26.69
CA PHE A 152 -19.26 15.61 26.88
C PHE A 152 -18.77 15.19 28.27
#